data_AF-A0A6N0HT91-F1
#
_entry.id   AF-A0A6N0HT91-F1
#
_cell.length_a   1.000
_cell.length_b   1.000
_cell.length_c   1.000
_cell.angle_alpha   90.00
_cell.angle_beta   90.00
_cell.angle_gamma   90.00
#
_symmetry.space_group_name_H-M   'P 1'
#
loop_
_entity.id
_entity.type
_entity.pdbx_description
1 polymer ?
#
loop_
_entity_poly.entity_id
_entity_poly.type
_entity_poly.pdbx_seq_one_letter_code
_entity_poly.pdbx_strand_id
1 'polypeptide(L)'
;MPQLPSGKYVEIMSERARYHARRLKLRVTSTTPHRQLYPLVDILIDPTNNTHGCRGCTTFSGHTLADHEWLDQFEEGDRRWFANWLREAPQRRVIEQARTRLLAARSTASEEVHDYPSQLYSQLRDRIEALPQQRASAEQWQRTLLNMRRDGLRREELDWSRLPEFLSEHAGEAGIDKAALLESLDFTQIVPRLSNDLECDLEAHLPFTEVAKRIPTYQLQMSGYPIDDQDLCVVRYRCESPSYRIGSVRPHGRALHGSDQPRWFLLAPYGKVVTDSENSALFFPTSEAALQAADNHARSSHRLRPALTYSKPYEYMSLHGGEAYREWLVTLPDYHRSHFTAHYHERNVLLHIRTKIRHSEDGSKVLFIEELQSDWQQAIAQHGLHSGIPLAPFRKEWASLALKLMLMHVVKSDLDGIAWADGAVHALRYDREMGPLMRLYDQEIPQILTRLAKPWQASVERAYFETRSPWLHAARCDECWKVEGGAGKFSTRPRYDKSEALALIQRHTKALSMSLPILRLSAEMKRHIAEHGLPLFGEQTNKPTPLTD
;
A
#
# COMPACT_ATOMS: atom_id res chain seq x y z
N MET A 1 -2.43 -11.56 -29.54
CA MET A 1 -1.91 -12.65 -28.69
C MET A 1 -1.64 -13.87 -29.54
N PRO A 2 -0.56 -14.63 -29.26
CA PRO A 2 -0.40 -15.95 -29.86
C PRO A 2 -1.46 -16.94 -29.35
N GLN A 3 -1.79 -17.89 -30.22
CA GLN A 3 -2.75 -18.95 -29.95
C GLN A 3 -2.00 -20.25 -29.68
N LEU A 4 -2.34 -20.91 -28.57
CA LEU A 4 -1.90 -22.25 -28.25
C LEU A 4 -2.52 -23.28 -29.21
N PRO A 5 -1.89 -24.43 -29.44
CA PRO A 5 -2.47 -25.55 -30.20
C PRO A 5 -3.90 -25.94 -29.77
N SER A 6 -4.23 -25.85 -28.48
CA SER A 6 -5.60 -26.08 -27.97
C SER A 6 -6.63 -25.01 -28.33
N GLY A 7 -6.20 -23.92 -28.97
CA GLY A 7 -7.06 -22.81 -29.37
C GLY A 7 -7.14 -21.65 -28.38
N LYS A 8 -6.59 -21.80 -27.16
CA LYS A 8 -6.51 -20.75 -26.14
C LYS A 8 -5.49 -19.67 -26.52
N TYR A 9 -5.69 -18.41 -26.12
CA TYR A 9 -4.65 -17.38 -26.29
C TYR A 9 -3.89 -17.15 -25.00
N VAL A 10 -2.59 -16.89 -25.12
CA VAL A 10 -1.69 -16.67 -23.98
C VAL A 10 -0.80 -15.46 -24.20
N GLU A 11 -0.45 -14.74 -23.15
CA GLU A 11 0.50 -13.62 -23.18
C GLU A 11 1.27 -13.53 -21.85
N ILE A 12 2.33 -12.72 -21.79
CA ILE A 12 3.09 -12.47 -20.56
C ILE A 12 3.20 -10.98 -20.27
N MET A 13 3.28 -10.63 -18.98
CA MET A 13 3.31 -9.25 -18.52
C MET A 13 4.33 -9.07 -17.39
N SER A 14 5.08 -7.97 -17.40
CA SER A 14 6.18 -7.68 -16.45
C SER A 14 5.95 -6.40 -15.62
N GLU A 15 4.82 -5.75 -15.81
CA GLU A 15 4.41 -4.50 -15.19
C GLU A 15 4.19 -4.67 -13.68
N ARG A 16 3.94 -5.91 -13.22
CA ARG A 16 3.84 -6.29 -11.80
C ARG A 16 5.14 -6.80 -11.17
N ALA A 17 6.29 -6.63 -11.83
CA ALA A 17 7.56 -7.13 -11.29
C ALA A 17 7.86 -6.62 -9.87
N ARG A 18 7.49 -5.36 -9.56
CA ARG A 18 7.64 -4.78 -8.22
C ARG A 18 6.76 -5.47 -7.19
N TYR A 19 5.50 -5.72 -7.53
CA TYR A 19 4.55 -6.45 -6.69
C TYR A 19 5.07 -7.86 -6.33
N HIS A 20 5.52 -8.61 -7.33
CA HIS A 20 6.04 -9.97 -7.10
C HIS A 20 7.34 -9.97 -6.31
N ALA A 21 8.26 -9.04 -6.59
CA ALA A 21 9.50 -8.91 -5.85
C ALA A 21 9.26 -8.59 -4.36
N ARG A 22 8.28 -7.73 -4.06
CA ARG A 22 7.81 -7.45 -2.68
C ARG A 22 7.37 -8.73 -1.98
N ARG A 23 6.42 -9.44 -2.58
CA ARG A 23 5.78 -10.62 -1.98
C ARG A 23 6.75 -11.77 -1.76
N LEU A 24 7.66 -11.99 -2.71
CA LEU A 24 8.68 -13.03 -2.64
C LEU A 24 9.92 -12.62 -1.84
N LYS A 25 9.97 -11.37 -1.34
CA LYS A 25 11.16 -10.76 -0.74
C LYS A 25 12.40 -10.94 -1.63
N LEU A 26 12.19 -10.87 -2.94
CA LEU A 26 13.20 -11.17 -3.95
C LEU A 26 13.97 -9.91 -4.33
N ARG A 27 15.27 -9.89 -4.03
CA ARG A 27 16.16 -8.77 -4.37
C ARG A 27 16.77 -8.97 -5.75
N VAL A 28 16.30 -8.20 -6.73
CA VAL A 28 16.86 -8.20 -8.08
C VAL A 28 18.03 -7.22 -8.18
N THR A 29 19.15 -7.73 -8.70
CA THR A 29 20.35 -6.98 -9.07
C THR A 29 20.58 -7.01 -10.59
N SER A 30 21.49 -6.18 -11.10
CA SER A 30 21.90 -6.18 -12.52
C SER A 30 22.43 -7.54 -12.99
N THR A 31 22.94 -8.38 -12.09
CA THR A 31 23.51 -9.71 -12.41
C THR A 31 22.55 -10.88 -12.18
N THR A 32 21.29 -10.63 -11.79
CA THR A 32 20.31 -11.69 -11.53
C THR A 32 20.11 -12.58 -12.77
N PRO A 33 20.18 -13.92 -12.67
CA PRO A 33 19.94 -14.79 -13.83
C PRO A 33 18.53 -14.61 -14.42
N HIS A 34 18.42 -14.69 -15.76
CA HIS A 34 17.15 -14.50 -16.48
C HIS A 34 15.99 -15.35 -15.94
N ARG A 35 16.24 -16.64 -15.66
CA ARG A 35 15.21 -17.54 -15.11
C ARG A 35 14.73 -17.16 -13.71
N GLN A 36 15.56 -16.48 -12.91
CA GLN A 36 15.15 -15.99 -11.59
C GLN A 36 14.19 -14.79 -11.67
N LEU A 37 13.95 -14.26 -12.87
CA LEU A 37 12.93 -13.23 -13.11
C LEU A 37 11.53 -13.83 -13.37
N TYR A 38 11.42 -15.14 -13.59
CA TYR A 38 10.15 -15.80 -13.92
C TYR A 38 9.06 -15.59 -12.85
N PRO A 39 9.38 -15.62 -11.54
CA PRO A 39 8.39 -15.30 -10.50
C PRO A 39 7.86 -13.86 -10.57
N LEU A 40 8.47 -12.98 -11.37
CA LEU A 40 8.12 -11.57 -11.50
C LEU A 40 7.25 -11.27 -12.72
N VAL A 41 6.98 -12.28 -13.54
CA VAL A 41 6.32 -12.14 -14.84
C VAL A 41 5.05 -12.98 -14.82
N ASP A 42 3.93 -12.30 -15.02
CA ASP A 42 2.61 -12.91 -15.05
C ASP A 42 2.30 -13.58 -16.37
N ILE A 43 1.46 -14.60 -16.31
CA ILE A 43 0.85 -15.24 -17.47
C ILE A 43 -0.58 -14.72 -17.62
N LEU A 44 -0.90 -14.22 -18.80
CA LEU A 44 -2.23 -13.82 -19.24
C LEU A 44 -2.84 -14.91 -20.10
N ILE A 45 -4.14 -15.17 -19.95
CA ILE A 45 -4.89 -16.09 -20.79
C ILE A 45 -6.16 -15.39 -21.29
N ASP A 46 -6.52 -15.64 -22.55
CA ASP A 46 -7.89 -15.39 -23.00
C ASP A 46 -8.72 -16.65 -22.74
N PRO A 47 -9.75 -16.59 -21.88
CA PRO A 47 -10.56 -17.76 -21.53
C PRO A 47 -11.46 -18.27 -22.68
N THR A 48 -11.50 -17.62 -23.86
CA THR A 48 -12.31 -17.91 -25.07
C THR A 48 -13.40 -18.98 -25.00
N ASN A 49 -14.66 -18.56 -24.81
CA ASN A 49 -15.79 -18.65 -25.76
C ASN A 49 -17.03 -17.97 -25.11
N ASN A 50 -16.84 -16.77 -24.54
CA ASN A 50 -17.87 -16.18 -23.67
C ASN A 50 -19.04 -15.69 -24.52
N THR A 51 -20.22 -16.28 -24.30
CA THR A 51 -21.55 -15.87 -24.82
C THR A 51 -21.95 -14.46 -24.40
N HIS A 52 -21.09 -13.75 -23.64
CA HIS A 52 -21.26 -12.37 -23.20
C HIS A 52 -20.15 -11.45 -23.76
N GLY A 53 -20.23 -11.15 -25.06
CA GLY A 53 -19.97 -9.83 -25.65
C GLY A 53 -18.55 -9.26 -25.76
N CYS A 54 -17.57 -9.64 -24.94
CA CYS A 54 -16.22 -9.04 -25.00
C CYS A 54 -15.22 -9.93 -25.75
N ARG A 55 -15.17 -9.81 -27.10
CA ARG A 55 -14.05 -10.35 -27.88
C ARG A 55 -12.77 -9.54 -27.56
N GLY A 56 -11.69 -10.23 -27.17
CA GLY A 56 -10.36 -9.62 -26.98
C GLY A 56 -10.03 -9.10 -25.58
N CYS A 57 -10.77 -9.51 -24.53
CA CYS A 57 -10.44 -9.17 -23.14
C CYS A 57 -9.55 -10.26 -22.52
N THR A 58 -8.29 -9.93 -22.23
CA THR A 58 -7.36 -10.81 -21.51
C THR A 58 -7.68 -10.85 -20.02
N THR A 59 -7.60 -12.03 -19.43
CA THR A 59 -7.63 -12.18 -17.97
C THR A 59 -6.31 -12.76 -17.49
N PHE A 60 -5.83 -12.34 -16.34
CA PHE A 60 -4.65 -12.96 -15.76
C PHE A 60 -4.99 -14.37 -15.34
N SER A 61 -4.05 -15.28 -15.56
CA SER A 61 -4.18 -16.67 -15.11
C SER A 61 -4.14 -16.82 -13.59
N GLY A 62 -3.60 -15.83 -12.87
CA GLY A 62 -3.25 -15.95 -11.46
C GLY A 62 -1.88 -16.59 -11.20
N HIS A 63 -1.19 -17.00 -12.27
CA HIS A 63 0.10 -17.66 -12.22
C HIS A 63 1.21 -16.83 -12.87
N THR A 64 2.43 -17.04 -12.39
CA THR A 64 3.67 -16.50 -12.92
C THR A 64 4.40 -17.56 -13.75
N LEU A 65 5.45 -17.16 -14.45
CA LEU A 65 6.30 -18.11 -15.17
C LEU A 65 7.04 -19.11 -14.25
N ALA A 66 6.99 -18.92 -12.92
CA ALA A 66 7.58 -19.83 -11.93
C ALA A 66 6.62 -20.92 -11.43
N ASP A 67 5.31 -20.81 -11.72
CA ASP A 67 4.29 -21.75 -11.23
C ASP A 67 4.24 -23.00 -12.11
N HIS A 68 5.27 -23.85 -11.99
CA HIS A 68 5.45 -25.04 -12.81
C HIS A 68 4.31 -26.06 -12.64
N GLU A 69 3.79 -26.25 -11.43
CA GLU A 69 2.68 -27.17 -11.16
C GLU A 69 1.41 -26.84 -11.96
N TRP A 70 1.16 -25.54 -12.18
CA TRP A 70 0.03 -25.10 -12.98
C TRP A 70 0.29 -25.24 -14.48
N LEU A 71 1.51 -24.91 -14.92
CA LEU A 71 1.92 -25.11 -16.32
C LEU A 71 1.93 -26.59 -16.73
N ASP A 72 2.16 -27.50 -15.79
CA ASP A 72 2.12 -28.94 -16.04
C ASP A 72 0.69 -29.47 -16.25
N GLN A 73 -0.35 -28.69 -15.93
CA GLN A 73 -1.74 -29.01 -16.26
C GLN A 73 -2.06 -28.78 -17.75
N PHE A 74 -1.18 -28.10 -18.50
CA PHE A 74 -1.39 -27.87 -19.92
C PHE A 74 -1.15 -29.15 -20.71
N GLU A 75 -1.89 -29.35 -21.79
CA GLU A 75 -1.62 -30.43 -22.73
C GLU A 75 -0.17 -30.36 -23.24
N GLU A 76 0.43 -31.52 -23.50
CA GLU A 76 1.87 -31.59 -23.81
C GLU A 76 2.26 -30.74 -25.03
N GLY A 77 1.36 -30.67 -26.03
CA GLY A 77 1.53 -29.83 -27.22
C GLY A 77 1.58 -28.34 -26.87
N ASP A 78 0.64 -27.86 -26.06
CA ASP A 78 0.58 -26.48 -25.58
C ASP A 78 1.81 -26.10 -24.76
N ARG A 79 2.22 -26.98 -23.84
CA ARG A 79 3.37 -26.76 -22.97
C ARG A 79 4.67 -26.63 -23.76
N ARG A 80 4.89 -27.51 -24.76
CA ARG A 80 6.06 -27.44 -25.65
C ARG A 80 6.04 -26.17 -26.50
N TRP A 81 4.87 -25.82 -27.05
CA TRP A 81 4.69 -24.59 -27.82
C TRP A 81 5.03 -23.35 -26.97
N PHE A 82 4.45 -23.26 -25.77
CA PHE A 82 4.64 -22.14 -24.85
C PHE A 82 6.09 -21.98 -24.41
N ALA A 83 6.77 -23.09 -24.09
CA ALA A 83 8.18 -23.09 -23.73
C ALA A 83 9.10 -22.63 -24.87
N ASN A 84 8.76 -22.93 -26.13
CA ASN A 84 9.50 -22.44 -27.29
C ASN A 84 9.25 -20.95 -27.54
N TRP A 85 7.99 -20.52 -27.45
CA TRP A 85 7.59 -19.12 -27.58
C TRP A 85 8.26 -18.22 -26.53
N LEU A 86 8.37 -18.66 -25.28
CA LEU A 86 9.09 -17.92 -24.22
C LEU A 86 10.59 -17.69 -24.52
N ARG A 87 11.21 -18.50 -25.38
CA ARG A 87 12.63 -18.36 -25.76
C ARG A 87 12.84 -17.34 -26.86
N GLU A 88 11.78 -16.87 -27.50
CA GLU A 88 11.86 -15.86 -28.55
C GLU A 88 12.33 -14.50 -27.98
N ALA A 89 12.99 -13.71 -28.82
CA ALA A 89 13.60 -12.45 -28.41
C ALA A 89 12.61 -11.44 -27.80
N PRO A 90 11.36 -11.27 -28.29
CA PRO A 90 10.40 -10.33 -27.71
C PRO A 90 10.03 -10.70 -26.26
N GLN A 91 9.79 -11.97 -25.98
CA GLN A 91 9.37 -12.48 -24.68
C GLN A 91 10.51 -12.37 -23.67
N ARG A 92 11.75 -12.68 -24.10
CA ARG A 92 12.93 -12.44 -23.27
C ARG A 92 13.10 -10.97 -22.91
N ARG A 93 12.78 -10.03 -23.82
CA ARG A 93 12.80 -8.60 -23.52
C ARG A 93 11.74 -8.22 -22.48
N VAL A 94 10.51 -8.73 -22.59
CA VAL A 94 9.45 -8.49 -21.58
C VAL A 94 9.90 -8.98 -20.20
N ILE A 95 10.48 -10.18 -20.12
CA ILE A 95 11.00 -10.71 -18.86
C ILE A 95 12.14 -9.84 -18.31
N GLU A 96 13.07 -9.38 -19.16
CA GLU A 96 14.17 -8.49 -18.73
C GLU A 96 13.69 -7.08 -18.33
N GLN A 97 12.58 -6.59 -18.89
CA GLN A 97 11.98 -5.34 -18.44
C GLN A 97 11.55 -5.40 -16.97
N ALA A 98 11.21 -6.58 -16.43
CA ALA A 98 10.97 -6.76 -15.00
C ALA A 98 12.20 -6.34 -14.16
N ARG A 99 13.40 -6.72 -14.60
CA ARG A 99 14.68 -6.33 -13.97
C ARG A 99 14.88 -4.82 -14.06
N THR A 100 14.74 -4.24 -15.26
CA THR A 100 14.94 -2.81 -15.47
C THR A 100 14.01 -1.98 -14.59
N ARG A 101 12.73 -2.37 -14.46
CA ARG A 101 11.76 -1.68 -13.60
C ARG A 101 12.17 -1.72 -12.12
N LEU A 102 12.71 -2.85 -11.65
CA LEU A 102 13.17 -2.99 -10.27
C LEU A 102 14.47 -2.23 -9.98
N LEU A 103 15.37 -2.13 -10.95
CA LEU A 103 16.63 -1.38 -10.82
C LEU A 103 16.43 0.14 -10.94
N ALA A 104 15.43 0.58 -11.71
CA ALA A 104 15.06 1.99 -11.81
C ALA A 104 14.39 2.52 -10.52
N ALA A 105 13.87 1.63 -9.67
CA ALA A 105 13.19 2.02 -8.43
C ALA A 105 14.20 2.47 -7.36
N ARG A 106 13.99 3.68 -6.83
CA ARG A 106 14.82 4.29 -5.76
C ARG A 106 14.72 3.60 -4.38
N SER A 107 13.94 2.54 -4.19
CA SER A 107 13.85 1.88 -2.88
C SER A 107 13.54 0.39 -2.99
N THR A 108 14.12 -0.40 -2.07
CA THR A 108 13.72 -1.80 -1.89
C THR A 108 12.30 -1.84 -1.35
N ALA A 109 11.47 -2.59 -2.05
CA ALA A 109 10.04 -2.55 -1.88
C ALA A 109 9.65 -3.57 -0.80
N SER A 110 9.24 -3.11 0.37
CA SER A 110 8.79 -3.96 1.49
C SER A 110 7.32 -3.68 1.80
N GLU A 111 6.65 -4.61 2.44
CA GLU A 111 5.22 -4.54 2.76
C GLU A 111 5.00 -4.99 4.21
N GLU A 112 4.16 -4.27 4.95
CA GLU A 112 3.63 -4.72 6.24
C GLU A 112 2.21 -5.24 6.06
N VAL A 113 1.95 -6.47 6.50
CA VAL A 113 0.63 -7.11 6.40
C VAL A 113 0.01 -7.18 7.77
N HIS A 114 -1.27 -6.81 7.85
CA HIS A 114 -2.04 -6.82 9.10
C HIS A 114 -2.96 -8.04 9.15
N ASP A 115 -3.11 -8.60 10.34
CA ASP A 115 -3.91 -9.78 10.63
C ASP A 115 -5.40 -9.46 10.86
N TYR A 116 -5.81 -8.19 10.90
CA TYR A 116 -7.20 -7.78 11.19
C TYR A 116 -8.25 -8.49 10.34
N PRO A 117 -8.06 -8.71 9.02
CA PRO A 117 -9.03 -9.44 8.21
C PRO A 117 -9.35 -10.86 8.70
N SER A 118 -8.44 -11.51 9.44
CA SER A 118 -8.68 -12.85 10.01
C SER A 118 -9.74 -12.86 11.11
N GLN A 119 -10.07 -11.69 11.67
CA GLN A 119 -11.12 -11.52 12.68
C GLN A 119 -12.49 -11.19 12.04
N LEU A 120 -12.60 -11.25 10.71
CA LEU A 120 -13.88 -11.09 10.03
C LEU A 120 -14.58 -12.46 9.95
N TYR A 121 -15.80 -12.56 10.48
CA TYR A 121 -16.56 -13.82 10.52
C TYR A 121 -17.79 -13.80 9.60
N SER A 122 -18.22 -14.98 9.15
CA SER A 122 -19.43 -15.11 8.33
C SER A 122 -20.66 -15.30 9.20
N GLN A 123 -21.65 -14.42 9.06
CA GLN A 123 -22.94 -14.60 9.72
C GLN A 123 -23.73 -15.75 9.12
N LEU A 124 -23.55 -16.02 7.83
CA LEU A 124 -24.17 -17.15 7.15
C LEU A 124 -23.79 -18.48 7.82
N ARG A 125 -22.51 -18.66 8.14
CA ARG A 125 -22.02 -19.85 8.85
C ARG A 125 -22.74 -20.01 10.20
N ASP A 126 -22.69 -18.99 11.05
CA ASP A 126 -23.32 -19.01 12.38
C ASP A 126 -24.82 -19.33 12.30
N ARG A 127 -25.51 -18.73 11.33
CA ARG A 127 -26.95 -18.95 11.13
C ARG A 127 -27.25 -20.37 10.66
N ILE A 128 -26.45 -20.95 9.78
CA ILE A 128 -26.63 -22.34 9.35
C ILE A 128 -26.37 -23.29 10.53
N GLU A 129 -25.31 -23.07 11.31
CA GLU A 129 -25.00 -23.88 12.49
C GLU A 129 -26.16 -23.92 13.49
N ALA A 130 -26.77 -22.76 13.74
CA ALA A 130 -27.92 -22.60 14.63
C ALA A 130 -29.24 -23.21 14.10
N LEU A 131 -29.32 -23.62 12.83
CA LEU A 131 -30.54 -24.23 12.31
C LEU A 131 -30.82 -25.59 12.95
N PRO A 132 -32.08 -25.86 13.35
CA PRO A 132 -32.47 -27.18 13.86
C PRO A 132 -32.50 -28.25 12.76
N GLN A 133 -32.62 -27.83 11.49
CA GLN A 133 -32.68 -28.72 10.34
C GLN A 133 -31.32 -29.41 10.12
N GLN A 134 -31.32 -30.75 10.12
CA GLN A 134 -30.10 -31.55 9.92
C GLN A 134 -29.92 -32.03 8.49
N ARG A 135 -31.02 -32.22 7.74
CA ARG A 135 -31.02 -32.69 6.36
C ARG A 135 -32.19 -32.06 5.59
N ALA A 136 -31.96 -31.70 4.33
CA ALA A 136 -32.97 -31.11 3.45
C ALA A 136 -32.64 -31.38 1.98
N SER A 137 -33.62 -31.24 1.08
CA SER A 137 -33.31 -31.16 -0.36
C SER A 137 -32.59 -29.86 -0.70
N ALA A 138 -31.92 -29.81 -1.86
CA ALA A 138 -31.23 -28.60 -2.33
C ALA A 138 -32.17 -27.39 -2.43
N GLU A 139 -33.39 -27.58 -2.94
CA GLU A 139 -34.42 -26.53 -3.03
C GLU A 139 -34.85 -26.01 -1.65
N GLN A 140 -34.99 -26.91 -0.66
CA GLN A 140 -35.33 -26.55 0.71
C GLN A 140 -34.22 -25.74 1.36
N TRP A 141 -32.96 -26.14 1.18
CA TRP A 141 -31.81 -25.36 1.63
C TRP A 141 -31.78 -23.99 0.98
N GLN A 142 -31.89 -23.91 -0.35
CA GLN A 142 -31.89 -22.64 -1.08
C GLN A 142 -32.98 -21.69 -0.58
N ARG A 143 -34.20 -22.19 -0.35
CA ARG A 143 -35.29 -21.38 0.19
C ARG A 143 -35.01 -20.90 1.62
N THR A 144 -34.43 -21.76 2.45
CA THR A 144 -34.05 -21.42 3.83
C THR A 144 -32.98 -20.33 3.87
N LEU A 145 -31.93 -20.46 3.06
CA LEU A 145 -30.87 -19.47 2.93
C LEU A 145 -31.40 -18.12 2.42
N LEU A 146 -32.28 -18.14 1.41
CA LEU A 146 -32.91 -16.92 0.92
C LEU A 146 -33.82 -16.25 1.97
N ASN A 147 -34.46 -17.03 2.84
CA ASN A 147 -35.28 -16.50 3.93
C ASN A 147 -34.44 -15.80 5.01
N MET A 148 -33.20 -16.23 5.27
CA MET A 148 -32.31 -15.57 6.23
C MET A 148 -32.03 -14.10 5.89
N ARG A 149 -32.24 -13.69 4.64
CA ARG A 149 -32.15 -12.29 4.22
C ARG A 149 -33.18 -11.38 4.89
N ARG A 150 -34.32 -11.93 5.33
CA ARG A 150 -35.33 -11.19 6.11
C ARG A 150 -34.79 -10.78 7.47
N ASP A 151 -33.87 -11.58 8.01
CA ASP A 151 -33.23 -11.37 9.30
C ASP A 151 -31.88 -10.65 9.16
N GLY A 152 -31.68 -9.90 8.07
CA GLY A 152 -30.50 -9.03 7.89
C GLY A 152 -29.30 -9.64 7.18
N LEU A 153 -29.32 -10.93 6.80
CA LEU A 153 -28.22 -11.53 6.02
C LEU A 153 -28.06 -10.84 4.67
N ARG A 154 -26.82 -10.46 4.33
CA ARG A 154 -26.53 -9.78 3.06
C ARG A 154 -26.58 -10.74 1.89
N ARG A 155 -27.12 -10.27 0.76
CA ARG A 155 -27.16 -11.05 -0.48
C ARG A 155 -25.76 -11.40 -0.97
N GLU A 156 -24.83 -10.45 -0.91
CA GLU A 156 -23.45 -10.68 -1.36
C GLU A 156 -22.77 -11.80 -0.56
N GLU A 157 -23.08 -11.96 0.72
CA GLU A 157 -22.52 -13.06 1.52
C GLU A 157 -22.98 -14.43 0.99
N LEU A 158 -24.24 -14.56 0.57
CA LEU A 158 -24.73 -15.77 -0.08
C LEU A 158 -24.09 -15.98 -1.46
N ASP A 159 -24.05 -14.92 -2.27
CA ASP A 159 -23.53 -14.98 -3.64
C ASP A 159 -22.04 -15.37 -3.66
N TRP A 160 -21.27 -15.03 -2.62
CA TRP A 160 -19.84 -15.37 -2.51
C TRP A 160 -19.53 -16.59 -1.63
N SER A 161 -20.54 -17.31 -1.15
CA SER A 161 -20.36 -18.43 -0.23
C SER A 161 -20.06 -19.78 -0.89
N ARG A 162 -20.12 -19.85 -2.22
CA ARG A 162 -20.09 -21.09 -3.04
C ARG A 162 -21.30 -22.02 -2.85
N LEU A 163 -22.20 -21.72 -1.90
CA LEU A 163 -23.41 -22.50 -1.67
C LEU A 163 -24.35 -22.55 -2.87
N PRO A 164 -24.59 -21.46 -3.63
CA PRO A 164 -25.48 -21.51 -4.79
C PRO A 164 -25.03 -22.54 -5.83
N GLU A 165 -23.73 -22.59 -6.13
CA GLU A 165 -23.12 -23.54 -7.05
C GLU A 165 -23.24 -24.96 -6.49
N PHE A 166 -22.85 -25.18 -5.23
CA PHE A 166 -22.95 -26.48 -4.56
C PHE A 166 -24.38 -27.04 -4.57
N LEU A 167 -25.37 -26.22 -4.21
CA LEU A 167 -26.78 -26.63 -4.22
C LEU A 167 -27.29 -26.93 -5.63
N SER A 168 -26.79 -26.23 -6.65
CA SER A 168 -27.16 -26.50 -8.04
C SER A 168 -26.60 -27.82 -8.55
N GLU A 169 -25.37 -28.18 -8.17
CA GLU A 169 -24.71 -29.44 -8.51
C GLU A 169 -25.42 -30.64 -7.85
N HIS A 170 -25.98 -30.45 -6.65
CA HIS A 170 -26.63 -31.50 -5.85
C HIS A 170 -28.16 -31.45 -5.94
N ALA A 171 -28.73 -30.77 -6.95
CA ALA A 171 -30.18 -30.59 -7.09
C ALA A 171 -30.96 -31.90 -7.25
N GLY A 172 -30.32 -32.96 -7.76
CA GLY A 172 -30.92 -34.29 -7.94
C GLY A 172 -30.82 -35.23 -6.72
N GLU A 173 -30.19 -34.80 -5.62
CA GLU A 173 -29.95 -35.66 -4.47
C GLU A 173 -31.14 -35.72 -3.51
N ALA A 174 -31.35 -36.90 -2.90
CA ALA A 174 -32.47 -37.15 -1.97
C ALA A 174 -32.41 -36.30 -0.69
N GLY A 175 -31.23 -35.79 -0.33
CA GLY A 175 -31.07 -34.83 0.76
C GLY A 175 -29.62 -34.59 1.12
N ILE A 176 -29.30 -33.33 1.37
CA ILE A 176 -27.99 -32.80 1.73
C ILE A 176 -27.97 -32.59 3.24
N ASP A 177 -26.95 -33.13 3.90
CA ASP A 177 -26.76 -32.97 5.34
C ASP A 177 -26.18 -31.58 5.67
N LYS A 178 -26.54 -31.04 6.84
CA LYS A 178 -26.08 -29.72 7.31
C LYS A 178 -24.54 -29.65 7.39
N ALA A 179 -23.88 -30.74 7.77
CA ALA A 179 -22.41 -30.81 7.82
C ALA A 179 -21.79 -30.60 6.43
N ALA A 180 -22.30 -31.26 5.40
CA ALA A 180 -21.84 -31.09 4.02
C ALA A 180 -22.06 -29.65 3.52
N LEU A 181 -23.19 -29.03 3.88
CA LEU A 181 -23.46 -27.63 3.57
C LEU A 181 -22.43 -26.69 4.22
N LEU A 182 -22.08 -26.91 5.50
CA LEU A 182 -21.09 -26.12 6.23
C LEU A 182 -19.65 -26.33 5.72
N GLU A 183 -19.32 -27.54 5.29
CA GLU A 183 -18.03 -27.86 4.66
C GLU A 183 -17.90 -27.23 3.27
N SER A 184 -19.01 -27.07 2.54
CA SER A 184 -19.03 -26.42 1.23
C SER A 184 -18.88 -24.89 1.27
N LEU A 185 -19.05 -24.26 2.44
CA LEU A 185 -18.87 -22.81 2.63
C LEU A 185 -17.42 -22.41 2.37
N ASP A 186 -17.21 -21.62 1.31
CA ASP A 186 -15.89 -21.21 0.90
C ASP A 186 -15.87 -19.73 0.50
N PHE A 187 -15.17 -18.93 1.31
CA PHE A 187 -14.96 -17.50 1.08
C PHE A 187 -13.52 -17.18 0.66
N THR A 188 -12.68 -18.19 0.41
CA THR A 188 -11.24 -18.02 0.14
C THR A 188 -10.97 -16.98 -0.95
N GLN A 189 -11.79 -16.95 -2.00
CA GLN A 189 -11.65 -16.01 -3.13
C GLN A 189 -11.84 -14.53 -2.75
N ILE A 190 -12.51 -14.25 -1.62
CA ILE A 190 -12.89 -12.89 -1.23
C ILE A 190 -12.30 -12.49 0.13
N VAL A 191 -11.37 -13.27 0.69
CA VAL A 191 -10.67 -12.89 1.93
C VAL A 191 -9.84 -11.64 1.66
N PRO A 192 -10.11 -10.51 2.35
CA PRO A 192 -9.34 -9.31 2.15
C PRO A 192 -7.97 -9.43 2.82
N ARG A 193 -6.96 -8.87 2.17
CA ARG A 193 -5.63 -8.65 2.75
C ARG A 193 -5.42 -7.17 2.96
N LEU A 194 -5.09 -6.77 4.18
CA LEU A 194 -4.78 -5.38 4.54
C LEU A 194 -3.26 -5.22 4.66
N SER A 195 -2.70 -4.23 3.95
CA SER A 195 -1.27 -3.96 4.02
C SER A 195 -0.92 -2.48 3.88
N ASN A 196 0.30 -2.14 4.29
CA ASN A 196 0.95 -0.86 4.01
C ASN A 196 2.22 -1.09 3.21
N ASP A 197 2.45 -0.21 2.24
CA ASP A 197 3.72 -0.14 1.54
C ASP A 197 4.79 0.49 2.45
N LEU A 198 5.95 -0.15 2.51
CA LEU A 198 7.13 0.35 3.17
C LEU A 198 8.18 0.73 2.13
N GLU A 199 8.74 1.92 2.31
CA GLU A 199 9.87 2.42 1.54
C GLU A 199 11.11 2.39 2.41
N CYS A 200 12.17 1.88 1.81
CA CYS A 200 13.50 1.97 2.36
C CYS A 200 14.04 3.35 2.04
N ASP A 201 14.30 4.16 3.06
CA ASP A 201 14.93 5.46 2.90
C ASP A 201 16.40 5.27 2.46
N LEU A 202 16.62 5.21 1.15
CA LEU A 202 17.97 5.16 0.59
C LEU A 202 18.74 6.48 0.80
N GLU A 203 18.05 7.56 1.21
CA GLU A 203 18.63 8.83 1.64
C GLU A 203 18.96 8.84 3.14
N ALA A 204 18.88 7.70 3.84
CA ALA A 204 19.46 7.61 5.17
C ALA A 204 20.94 8.03 5.08
N HIS A 205 21.26 9.12 5.76
CA HIS A 205 22.59 9.73 5.84
C HIS A 205 23.18 9.49 7.24
N LEU A 206 24.49 9.37 7.32
CA LEU A 206 25.19 9.41 8.59
C LEU A 206 24.95 10.77 9.27
N PRO A 207 24.66 10.81 10.58
CA PRO A 207 24.44 12.07 11.30
C PRO A 207 25.78 12.78 11.50
N PHE A 208 26.17 13.58 10.51
CA PHE A 208 27.39 14.37 10.55
C PHE A 208 27.17 15.70 11.27
N THR A 209 28.07 16.02 12.20
CA THR A 209 28.20 17.36 12.79
C THR A 209 29.35 18.09 12.09
N GLU A 210 29.13 19.34 11.69
CA GLU A 210 30.19 20.18 11.14
C GLU A 210 31.16 20.59 12.26
N VAL A 211 32.46 20.49 12.00
CA VAL A 211 33.54 20.79 12.92
C VAL A 211 34.68 21.51 12.19
N ALA A 212 35.60 22.12 12.93
CA ALA A 212 36.80 22.73 12.37
C ALA A 212 38.04 22.31 13.17
N LYS A 213 38.42 21.03 13.06
CA LYS A 213 39.53 20.47 13.86
C LYS A 213 40.71 20.10 12.97
N ARG A 214 41.86 20.73 13.21
CA ARG A 214 43.12 20.37 12.55
C ARG A 214 43.49 18.93 12.90
N ILE A 215 43.87 18.16 11.90
CA ILE A 215 44.43 16.82 12.06
C ILE A 215 45.92 16.85 11.66
N PRO A 216 46.83 16.29 12.47
CA PRO A 216 48.24 16.18 12.08
C PRO A 216 48.40 15.35 10.79
N THR A 217 49.27 15.80 9.88
CA THR A 217 49.55 15.16 8.58
C THR A 217 49.96 13.70 8.75
N TYR A 218 50.79 13.38 9.74
CA TYR A 218 51.23 12.02 10.04
C TYR A 218 50.07 11.03 10.27
N GLN A 219 48.93 11.48 10.81
CA GLN A 219 47.79 10.59 11.06
C GLN A 219 47.11 10.16 9.75
N LEU A 220 47.09 11.04 8.75
CA LEU A 220 46.56 10.71 7.44
C LEU A 220 47.56 9.88 6.62
N GLN A 221 48.86 10.16 6.73
CA GLN A 221 49.92 9.32 6.14
C GLN A 221 49.85 7.88 6.66
N MET A 222 49.71 7.70 7.98
CA MET A 222 49.53 6.38 8.60
C MET A 222 48.26 5.64 8.14
N SER A 223 47.25 6.39 7.69
CA SER A 223 46.02 5.82 7.12
C SER A 223 46.18 5.44 5.63
N GLY A 224 47.27 5.86 4.98
CA GLY A 224 47.55 5.57 3.56
C GLY A 224 47.30 6.75 2.60
N TYR A 225 47.13 7.97 3.10
CA TYR A 225 46.97 9.15 2.25
C TYR A 225 48.33 9.75 1.81
N PRO A 226 48.52 10.10 0.53
CA PRO A 226 49.74 10.74 0.04
C PRO A 226 49.69 12.26 0.32
N ILE A 227 50.14 12.65 1.52
CA ILE A 227 50.07 14.03 2.04
C ILE A 227 51.45 14.47 2.54
N ASP A 228 51.82 15.73 2.29
CA ASP A 228 53.08 16.34 2.71
C ASP A 228 52.98 16.91 4.14
N ASP A 229 54.10 17.05 4.86
CA ASP A 229 54.15 17.63 6.20
C ASP A 229 53.76 19.12 6.22
N GLN A 230 53.88 19.81 5.08
CA GLN A 230 53.48 21.21 4.92
C GLN A 230 51.98 21.39 4.62
N ASP A 231 51.24 20.30 4.41
CA ASP A 231 49.82 20.36 4.08
C ASP A 231 48.96 20.70 5.29
N LEU A 232 47.92 21.50 5.06
CA LEU A 232 46.93 21.83 6.09
C LEU A 232 45.71 20.92 5.96
N CYS A 233 45.59 19.97 6.88
CA CYS A 233 44.48 19.03 6.95
C CYS A 233 43.49 19.44 8.06
N VAL A 234 42.22 19.60 7.71
CA VAL A 234 41.17 19.99 8.66
C VAL A 234 39.96 19.09 8.50
N VAL A 235 39.57 18.40 9.57
CA VAL A 235 38.31 17.67 9.65
C VAL A 235 37.17 18.69 9.68
N ARG A 236 36.22 18.50 8.77
CA ARG A 236 35.05 19.36 8.55
C ARG A 236 33.74 18.70 8.96
N TYR A 237 33.64 17.38 8.85
CA TYR A 237 32.47 16.64 9.29
C TYR A 237 32.88 15.44 10.12
N ARG A 238 32.14 15.20 11.20
CA ARG A 238 32.34 14.05 12.08
C ARG A 238 31.01 13.39 12.39
N CYS A 239 30.95 12.08 12.29
CA CYS A 239 29.83 11.27 12.77
C CYS A 239 30.35 10.43 13.94
N GLU A 240 29.77 10.55 15.13
CA GLU A 240 30.31 9.91 16.34
C GLU A 240 30.17 8.39 16.34
N SER A 241 29.01 7.88 15.90
CA SER A 241 28.74 6.47 15.70
C SER A 241 28.16 6.31 14.30
N PRO A 242 28.88 5.71 13.33
CA PRO A 242 29.98 4.74 13.49
C PRO A 242 31.42 5.28 13.59
N SER A 243 31.68 6.57 13.87
CA SER A 243 33.02 7.19 13.91
C SER A 243 33.64 7.54 12.54
N TYR A 244 32.83 8.07 11.61
CA TYR A 244 33.31 8.60 10.33
C TYR A 244 33.87 10.02 10.47
N ARG A 245 34.88 10.36 9.66
CA ARG A 245 35.48 11.70 9.58
C ARG A 245 35.72 12.10 8.13
N ILE A 246 35.27 13.29 7.75
CA ILE A 246 35.54 13.90 6.45
C ILE A 246 36.28 15.20 6.69
N GLY A 247 37.30 15.47 5.89
CA GLY A 247 38.05 16.71 6.00
C GLY A 247 38.60 17.20 4.67
N SER A 248 39.08 18.43 4.70
CA SER A 248 39.73 19.08 3.56
C SER A 248 41.24 19.11 3.75
N VAL A 249 41.98 18.88 2.67
CA VAL A 249 43.43 19.05 2.56
C VAL A 249 43.70 20.24 1.68
N ARG A 250 44.52 21.17 2.20
CA ARG A 250 45.03 22.32 1.45
C ARG A 250 46.55 22.18 1.30
N PRO A 251 47.05 22.02 0.07
CA PRO A 251 48.49 21.92 -0.18
C PRO A 251 49.25 23.13 0.37
N HIS A 252 50.35 22.91 1.09
CA HIS A 252 51.26 23.97 1.59
C HIS A 252 50.59 25.09 2.43
N GLY A 253 49.37 24.88 2.93
CA GLY A 253 48.65 25.83 3.79
C GLY A 253 48.26 27.18 3.16
N ARG A 254 48.39 27.37 1.83
CA ARG A 254 48.08 28.65 1.14
C ARG A 254 46.77 28.57 0.36
N ALA A 255 45.93 29.63 0.44
CA ALA A 255 44.99 29.99 -0.63
C ALA A 255 44.40 31.39 -0.39
N LEU A 256 44.88 32.40 -1.13
CA LEU A 256 44.07 33.58 -1.45
C LEU A 256 44.12 33.94 -2.95
N HIS A 257 45.14 33.49 -3.71
CA HIS A 257 45.21 33.70 -5.16
C HIS A 257 45.85 32.46 -5.84
N GLY A 258 45.03 31.52 -6.30
CA GLY A 258 45.49 30.35 -7.06
C GLY A 258 44.39 29.31 -7.25
N SER A 259 44.39 28.62 -8.39
CA SER A 259 43.38 27.66 -8.86
C SER A 259 43.32 26.32 -8.10
N ASP A 260 43.98 26.20 -6.94
CA ASP A 260 44.04 24.93 -6.20
C ASP A 260 42.80 24.74 -5.34
N GLN A 261 41.83 24.00 -5.88
CA GLN A 261 40.64 23.58 -5.14
C GLN A 261 41.03 22.63 -4.00
N PRO A 262 40.40 22.75 -2.82
CA PRO A 262 40.67 21.85 -1.69
C PRO A 262 40.26 20.42 -2.04
N ARG A 263 41.13 19.46 -1.71
CA ARG A 263 40.84 18.02 -1.88
C ARG A 263 40.22 17.48 -0.60
N TRP A 264 39.22 16.60 -0.72
CA TRP A 264 38.51 16.06 0.43
C TRP A 264 38.92 14.63 0.72
N PHE A 265 39.15 14.30 1.99
CA PHE A 265 39.48 12.95 2.46
C PHE A 265 38.34 12.37 3.31
N LEU A 266 38.26 11.04 3.34
CA LEU A 266 37.23 10.28 4.06
C LEU A 266 37.88 9.15 4.86
N LEU A 267 37.72 9.21 6.18
CA LEU A 267 38.10 8.15 7.10
C LEU A 267 36.85 7.44 7.63
N ALA A 268 36.76 6.14 7.35
CA ALA A 268 35.81 5.21 7.92
C ALA A 268 36.18 4.84 9.39
N PRO A 269 35.36 4.02 10.08
CA PRO A 269 35.64 3.59 11.44
C PRO A 269 37.03 2.95 11.54
N TYR A 270 37.70 3.16 12.67
CA TYR A 270 39.10 2.76 12.90
C TYR A 270 40.15 3.47 12.03
N GLY A 271 39.77 4.52 11.29
CA GLY A 271 40.72 5.28 10.45
C GLY A 271 41.00 4.64 9.10
N LYS A 272 40.18 3.68 8.66
CA LYS A 272 40.32 3.07 7.34
C LYS A 272 40.00 4.09 6.24
N VAL A 273 40.82 4.12 5.20
CA VAL A 273 40.56 4.96 4.03
C VAL A 273 39.46 4.35 3.16
N VAL A 274 38.57 5.20 2.69
CA VAL A 274 37.53 4.85 1.71
C VAL A 274 37.88 5.52 0.40
N THR A 275 38.06 4.72 -0.65
CA THR A 275 38.23 5.20 -2.02
C THR A 275 36.88 5.33 -2.70
N ASP A 276 36.82 6.20 -3.70
CA ASP A 276 35.68 6.27 -4.62
C ASP A 276 35.50 4.92 -5.35
N SER A 277 34.26 4.44 -5.42
CA SER A 277 33.91 3.16 -6.03
C SER A 277 34.07 3.14 -7.55
N GLU A 278 34.03 4.29 -8.23
CA GLU A 278 34.05 4.36 -9.69
C GLU A 278 35.47 4.46 -10.25
N ASN A 279 36.34 5.24 -9.61
CA ASN A 279 37.68 5.57 -10.12
C ASN A 279 38.82 5.18 -9.16
N SER A 280 38.50 4.58 -8.00
CA SER A 280 39.48 4.24 -6.95
C SER A 280 40.31 5.42 -6.44
N ALA A 281 39.84 6.66 -6.62
CA ALA A 281 40.51 7.85 -6.13
C ALA A 281 40.44 7.91 -4.60
N LEU A 282 41.54 8.35 -3.98
CA LEU A 282 41.64 8.55 -2.54
C LEU A 282 40.97 9.85 -2.08
N PHE A 283 40.96 10.86 -2.95
CA PHE A 283 40.42 12.19 -2.65
C PHE A 283 39.16 12.47 -3.45
N PHE A 284 38.23 13.21 -2.84
CA PHE A 284 36.99 13.67 -3.45
C PHE A 284 37.10 15.16 -3.84
N PRO A 285 36.44 15.56 -4.94
CA PRO A 285 36.49 16.94 -5.43
C PRO A 285 35.69 17.92 -4.56
N THR A 286 34.64 17.44 -3.87
CA THR A 286 33.75 18.26 -3.04
C THR A 286 33.41 17.58 -1.71
N SER A 287 32.92 18.37 -0.74
CA SER A 287 32.39 17.85 0.52
C SER A 287 31.21 16.92 0.31
N GLU A 288 30.30 17.27 -0.61
CA GLU A 288 29.12 16.48 -0.95
C GLU A 288 29.51 15.10 -1.49
N ALA A 289 30.50 15.04 -2.38
CA ALA A 289 31.01 13.76 -2.90
C ALA A 289 31.59 12.88 -1.78
N ALA A 290 32.32 13.47 -0.83
CA ALA A 290 32.86 12.75 0.33
C ALA A 290 31.77 12.28 1.32
N LEU A 291 30.73 13.09 1.54
CA LEU A 291 29.56 12.73 2.36
C LEU A 291 28.80 11.55 1.73
N GLN A 292 28.52 11.62 0.43
CA GLN A 292 27.86 10.54 -0.30
C GLN A 292 28.68 9.23 -0.27
N ALA A 293 30.00 9.33 -0.44
CA ALA A 293 30.90 8.17 -0.36
C ALA A 293 30.89 7.54 1.05
N ALA A 294 30.79 8.36 2.10
CA ALA A 294 30.70 7.89 3.48
C ALA A 294 29.42 7.07 3.72
N ASP A 295 28.29 7.57 3.24
CA ASP A 295 27.00 6.88 3.34
C ASP A 295 27.00 5.57 2.54
N ASN A 296 27.52 5.59 1.31
CA ASN A 296 27.66 4.39 0.49
C ASN A 296 28.51 3.31 1.18
N HIS A 297 29.65 3.70 1.78
CA HIS A 297 30.50 2.78 2.55
C HIS A 297 29.79 2.29 3.82
N ALA A 298 29.02 3.14 4.51
CA ALA A 298 28.27 2.74 5.70
C ALA A 298 27.16 1.74 5.39
N ARG A 299 26.48 1.91 4.25
CA ARG A 299 25.48 0.96 3.73
C ARG A 299 26.11 -0.38 3.38
N SER A 300 27.21 -0.40 2.63
CA SER A 300 27.88 -1.65 2.23
C SER A 300 28.48 -2.42 3.42
N SER A 301 28.95 -1.69 4.44
CA SER A 301 29.46 -2.27 5.68
C SER A 301 28.38 -2.58 6.73
N HIS A 302 27.09 -2.46 6.39
CA HIS A 302 25.94 -2.72 7.26
C HIS A 302 25.91 -1.87 8.55
N ARG A 303 26.60 -0.73 8.55
CA ARG A 303 26.69 0.23 9.68
C ARG A 303 25.63 1.32 9.60
N LEU A 304 25.08 1.54 8.41
CA LEU A 304 23.91 2.36 8.18
C LEU A 304 22.82 1.43 7.65
N ARG A 305 21.83 1.13 8.50
CA ARG A 305 20.64 0.39 8.09
C ARG A 305 19.59 1.43 7.69
N PRO A 306 19.24 1.54 6.41
CA PRO A 306 18.17 2.44 6.02
C PRO A 306 16.87 1.99 6.71
N ALA A 307 16.23 2.91 7.42
CA ALA A 307 14.99 2.63 8.11
C ALA A 307 13.90 2.35 7.07
N LEU A 308 13.06 1.35 7.36
CA LEU A 308 11.82 1.19 6.63
C LEU A 308 10.83 2.20 7.20
N THR A 309 10.37 3.11 6.35
CA THR A 309 9.30 4.05 6.67
C THR A 309 8.08 3.70 5.83
N TYR A 310 6.88 4.03 6.33
CA TYR A 310 5.68 3.91 5.52
C TYR A 310 5.79 4.79 4.27
N SER A 311 5.39 4.24 3.12
CA SER A 311 5.23 5.01 1.89
C SER A 311 4.10 6.02 2.08
N LYS A 312 4.33 7.24 1.60
CA LYS A 312 3.40 8.38 1.77
C LYS A 312 3.23 9.19 0.48
N PRO A 313 2.89 8.55 -0.66
CA PRO A 313 2.75 9.24 -1.93
C PRO A 313 1.74 10.39 -1.84
N TYR A 314 0.67 10.25 -1.06
CA TYR A 314 -0.45 11.18 -1.00
C TYR A 314 -0.57 12.00 0.29
N GLU A 315 0.44 12.01 1.17
CA GLU A 315 0.41 12.81 2.42
C GLU A 315 0.19 14.31 2.16
N TYR A 316 0.64 14.81 1.00
CA TYR A 316 0.44 16.21 0.58
C TYR A 316 -1.04 16.60 0.37
N MET A 317 -1.94 15.62 0.25
CA MET A 317 -3.40 15.84 0.13
C MET A 317 -4.14 15.73 1.48
N SER A 318 -3.42 15.42 2.57
CA SER A 318 -4.02 15.33 3.91
C SER A 318 -4.37 16.71 4.47
N LEU A 319 -5.34 16.76 5.39
CA LEU A 319 -5.54 17.97 6.19
C LEU A 319 -4.28 18.29 6.99
N HIS A 320 -4.00 19.56 7.24
CA HIS A 320 -2.83 19.92 8.06
C HIS A 320 -2.96 19.39 9.50
N GLY A 321 -1.83 18.98 10.08
CA GLY A 321 -1.73 18.45 11.45
C GLY A 321 -1.97 16.95 11.55
N GLY A 322 -1.86 16.43 12.77
CA GLY A 322 -1.86 14.98 13.04
C GLY A 322 -0.49 14.35 12.83
N GLU A 323 -0.40 13.07 13.21
CA GLU A 323 0.84 12.30 13.20
C GLU A 323 0.60 10.89 12.65
N ALA A 324 1.67 10.10 12.46
CA ALA A 324 1.58 8.70 12.05
C ALA A 324 0.68 8.47 10.81
N TYR A 325 0.84 9.30 9.78
CA TYR A 325 0.15 9.13 8.51
C TYR A 325 0.46 7.78 7.88
N ARG A 326 -0.59 7.08 7.43
CA ARG A 326 -0.54 5.74 6.84
C ARG A 326 -1.45 5.64 5.63
N GLU A 327 -1.00 4.89 4.65
CA GLU A 327 -1.75 4.54 3.44
C GLU A 327 -1.92 3.04 3.36
N TRP A 328 -3.16 2.57 3.39
CA TRP A 328 -3.51 1.17 3.49
C TRP A 328 -4.11 0.68 2.18
N LEU A 329 -3.72 -0.51 1.78
CA LEU A 329 -4.31 -1.23 0.65
C LEU A 329 -5.12 -2.41 1.17
N VAL A 330 -6.38 -2.49 0.74
CA VAL A 330 -7.20 -3.69 0.88
C VAL A 330 -7.22 -4.39 -0.46
N THR A 331 -6.61 -5.57 -0.54
CA THR A 331 -6.50 -6.36 -1.77
C THR A 331 -7.25 -7.68 -1.64
N LEU A 332 -7.70 -8.23 -2.78
CA LEU A 332 -8.26 -9.58 -2.87
C LEU A 332 -7.29 -10.48 -3.64
N PRO A 333 -6.26 -11.03 -2.96
CA PRO A 333 -5.17 -11.74 -3.61
C PRO A 333 -5.63 -12.99 -4.36
N ASP A 334 -6.65 -13.68 -3.87
CA ASP A 334 -7.13 -14.97 -4.41
C ASP A 334 -8.39 -14.83 -5.27
N TYR A 335 -8.82 -13.59 -5.54
CA TYR A 335 -9.93 -13.36 -6.45
C TYR A 335 -9.52 -13.69 -7.89
N HIS A 336 -10.33 -14.55 -8.54
CA HIS A 336 -9.98 -15.17 -9.81
C HIS A 336 -9.90 -14.16 -10.98
N ARG A 337 -10.72 -13.10 -10.96
CA ARG A 337 -10.63 -12.03 -11.97
C ARG A 337 -9.58 -11.02 -11.59
N SER A 338 -9.13 -10.24 -12.56
CA SER A 338 -8.11 -9.22 -12.33
C SER A 338 -8.61 -7.83 -12.69
N HIS A 339 -8.41 -6.92 -11.75
CA HIS A 339 -8.63 -5.49 -11.91
C HIS A 339 -7.36 -4.73 -11.54
N PHE A 340 -7.04 -3.70 -12.32
CA PHE A 340 -5.88 -2.84 -12.14
C PHE A 340 -6.32 -1.40 -12.07
N THR A 341 -5.60 -0.62 -11.30
CA THR A 341 -5.84 0.82 -11.15
C THR A 341 -4.59 1.58 -11.60
N ALA A 342 -4.76 2.84 -11.98
CA ALA A 342 -3.62 3.69 -12.34
C ALA A 342 -2.77 4.08 -11.12
N HIS A 343 -3.30 3.90 -9.92
CA HIS A 343 -2.68 4.35 -8.67
C HIS A 343 -1.72 3.32 -8.07
N TYR A 344 -1.96 2.03 -8.31
CA TYR A 344 -1.27 0.93 -7.65
C TYR A 344 -0.80 -0.12 -8.65
N HIS A 345 0.29 -0.82 -8.32
CA HIS A 345 0.79 -1.93 -9.13
C HIS A 345 0.17 -3.28 -8.71
N GLU A 346 -0.57 -3.26 -7.60
CA GLU A 346 -1.28 -4.39 -7.00
C GLU A 346 -2.54 -4.71 -7.80
N ARG A 347 -2.79 -6.01 -8.05
CA ARG A 347 -4.07 -6.45 -8.61
C ARG A 347 -5.16 -6.44 -7.56
N ASN A 348 -6.39 -6.32 -8.00
CA ASN A 348 -7.58 -6.52 -7.18
C ASN A 348 -7.54 -5.66 -5.90
N VAL A 349 -6.99 -4.45 -6.01
CA VAL A 349 -7.11 -3.43 -4.97
C VAL A 349 -8.59 -3.10 -4.88
N LEU A 350 -9.21 -3.59 -3.83
CA LEU A 350 -10.63 -3.38 -3.56
C LEU A 350 -10.86 -1.93 -3.14
N LEU A 351 -10.01 -1.41 -2.25
CA LEU A 351 -10.02 -0.02 -1.83
C LEU A 351 -8.67 0.39 -1.21
N HIS A 352 -8.43 1.69 -1.21
CA HIS A 352 -7.34 2.37 -0.53
C HIS A 352 -7.88 3.25 0.60
N ILE A 353 -7.14 3.30 1.70
CA ILE A 353 -7.48 4.09 2.88
C ILE A 353 -6.29 4.97 3.22
N ARG A 354 -6.53 6.25 3.51
CA ARG A 354 -5.53 7.15 4.08
C ARG A 354 -5.95 7.53 5.48
N THR A 355 -5.08 7.31 6.45
CA THR A 355 -5.34 7.65 7.85
C THR A 355 -4.19 8.39 8.48
N LYS A 356 -4.45 9.02 9.61
CA LYS A 356 -3.45 9.53 10.54
C LYS A 356 -4.02 9.54 11.96
N ILE A 357 -3.18 9.78 12.96
CA ILE A 357 -3.62 9.98 14.33
C ILE A 357 -3.85 11.48 14.57
N ARG A 358 -4.97 11.83 15.22
CA ARG A 358 -5.25 13.20 15.68
C ARG A 358 -5.75 13.19 17.11
N HIS A 359 -5.58 14.33 17.76
CA HIS A 359 -6.25 14.66 19.00
C HIS A 359 -7.40 15.62 18.69
N SER A 360 -8.58 15.33 19.20
CA SER A 360 -9.66 16.32 19.28
C SER A 360 -9.39 17.29 20.43
N GLU A 361 -10.02 18.46 20.40
CA GLU A 361 -9.87 19.49 21.43
C GLU A 361 -10.34 19.05 22.82
N ASP A 362 -11.22 18.05 22.90
CA ASP A 362 -11.65 17.43 24.16
C ASP A 362 -10.71 16.30 24.64
N GLY A 363 -9.57 16.12 23.98
CA GLY A 363 -8.50 15.22 24.40
C GLY A 363 -8.55 13.80 23.83
N SER A 364 -9.59 13.43 23.06
CA SER A 364 -9.69 12.08 22.50
C SER A 364 -8.61 11.85 21.43
N LYS A 365 -7.83 10.77 21.56
CA LYS A 365 -6.85 10.33 20.56
C LYS A 365 -7.51 9.38 19.58
N VAL A 366 -7.67 9.80 18.32
CA VAL A 366 -8.48 9.08 17.33
C VAL A 366 -7.71 8.71 16.08
N LEU A 367 -8.16 7.63 15.42
CA LEU A 367 -7.79 7.34 14.04
C LEU A 367 -8.61 8.27 13.14
N PHE A 368 -7.94 9.20 12.47
CA PHE A 368 -8.56 10.12 11.55
C PHE A 368 -8.43 9.60 10.11
N ILE A 369 -9.56 9.28 9.47
CA ILE A 369 -9.63 8.90 8.06
C ILE A 369 -9.60 10.17 7.20
N GLU A 370 -8.54 10.29 6.40
CA GLU A 370 -8.40 11.34 5.39
C GLU A 370 -9.16 11.00 4.11
N GLU A 371 -9.18 9.71 3.74
CA GLU A 371 -9.90 9.22 2.56
C GLU A 371 -10.12 7.69 2.60
N LEU A 372 -11.30 7.26 2.14
CA LEU A 372 -11.66 5.94 1.63
C LEU A 372 -11.96 6.06 0.13
N GLN A 373 -11.24 5.32 -0.70
CA GLN A 373 -11.41 5.34 -2.15
C GLN A 373 -11.39 3.93 -2.74
N SER A 374 -12.33 3.61 -3.62
CA SER A 374 -12.34 2.37 -4.39
C SER A 374 -12.32 2.67 -5.89
N ASP A 375 -11.13 2.60 -6.48
CA ASP A 375 -10.93 2.75 -7.93
C ASP A 375 -11.75 1.73 -8.72
N TRP A 376 -11.92 0.52 -8.18
CA TRP A 376 -12.70 -0.54 -8.81
C TRP A 376 -14.18 -0.18 -8.90
N GLN A 377 -14.76 0.34 -7.81
CA GLN A 377 -16.15 0.80 -7.85
C GLN A 377 -16.31 2.05 -8.71
N GLN A 378 -15.34 2.95 -8.70
CA GLN A 378 -15.34 4.14 -9.54
C GLN A 378 -15.31 3.75 -11.03
N ALA A 379 -14.47 2.79 -11.42
CA ALA A 379 -14.37 2.30 -12.78
C ALA A 379 -15.69 1.62 -13.22
N ILE A 380 -16.30 0.79 -12.36
CA ILE A 380 -17.62 0.19 -12.62
C ILE A 380 -18.70 1.29 -12.78
N ALA A 381 -18.68 2.33 -11.96
CA ALA A 381 -19.66 3.42 -12.03
C ALA A 381 -19.50 4.28 -13.29
N GLN A 382 -18.25 4.48 -13.76
CA GLN A 382 -17.95 5.29 -14.94
C GLN A 382 -18.20 4.55 -16.26
N HIS A 383 -17.76 3.30 -16.36
CA HIS A 383 -17.80 2.53 -17.61
C HIS A 383 -18.97 1.54 -17.69
N GLY A 384 -19.66 1.30 -16.57
CA GLY A 384 -20.76 0.36 -16.48
C GLY A 384 -20.32 -1.12 -16.46
N LEU A 385 -21.25 -2.00 -16.09
CA LEU A 385 -21.01 -3.44 -15.90
C LEU A 385 -20.64 -4.21 -17.19
N HIS A 386 -20.96 -3.65 -18.35
CA HIS A 386 -20.76 -4.31 -19.66
C HIS A 386 -19.40 -3.96 -20.30
N SER A 387 -18.56 -3.19 -19.61
CA SER A 387 -17.27 -2.69 -20.14
C SER A 387 -16.10 -3.69 -20.02
N GLY A 388 -16.37 -4.95 -19.66
CA GLY A 388 -15.33 -5.94 -19.39
C GLY A 388 -14.65 -5.79 -18.03
N ILE A 389 -15.00 -4.78 -17.23
CA ILE A 389 -14.53 -4.64 -15.86
C ILE A 389 -15.15 -5.76 -15.01
N PRO A 390 -14.33 -6.58 -14.32
CA PRO A 390 -14.86 -7.64 -13.47
C PRO A 390 -15.70 -7.06 -12.34
N LEU A 391 -16.79 -7.76 -11.98
CA LEU A 391 -17.57 -7.41 -10.81
C LEU A 391 -16.67 -7.53 -9.57
N ALA A 392 -16.54 -6.46 -8.80
CA ALA A 392 -15.81 -6.50 -7.54
C ALA A 392 -16.69 -7.14 -6.44
N PRO A 393 -16.14 -8.05 -5.62
CA PRO A 393 -16.73 -8.40 -4.33
C PRO A 393 -16.94 -7.15 -3.45
N PHE A 394 -17.84 -7.24 -2.46
CA PHE A 394 -18.18 -6.13 -1.55
C PHE A 394 -18.72 -4.88 -2.27
N ARG A 395 -19.39 -5.01 -3.41
CA ARG A 395 -19.81 -3.87 -4.22
C ARG A 395 -20.65 -2.85 -3.44
N LYS A 396 -21.55 -3.32 -2.58
CA LYS A 396 -22.38 -2.45 -1.73
C LYS A 396 -21.81 -2.26 -0.33
N GLU A 397 -20.79 -3.02 0.04
CA GLU A 397 -20.31 -3.15 1.41
C GLU A 397 -18.83 -2.76 1.57
N TRP A 398 -18.16 -2.29 0.52
CA TRP A 398 -16.72 -1.94 0.53
C TRP A 398 -16.39 -0.88 1.59
N ALA A 399 -17.23 0.14 1.74
CA ALA A 399 -17.06 1.18 2.75
C ALA A 399 -17.24 0.60 4.17
N SER A 400 -18.20 -0.32 4.34
CA SER A 400 -18.44 -1.03 5.60
C SER A 400 -17.25 -1.90 5.97
N LEU A 401 -16.71 -2.66 5.01
CA LEU A 401 -15.49 -3.45 5.19
C LEU A 401 -14.31 -2.56 5.61
N ALA A 402 -14.09 -1.44 4.92
CA ALA A 402 -13.02 -0.50 5.25
C ALA A 402 -13.14 0.02 6.70
N LEU A 403 -14.34 0.44 7.10
CA LEU A 403 -14.60 0.94 8.45
C LEU A 403 -14.40 -0.13 9.52
N LYS A 404 -14.82 -1.38 9.29
CA LYS A 404 -14.57 -2.49 10.21
C LYS A 404 -13.08 -2.75 10.41
N LEU A 405 -12.30 -2.77 9.33
CA LEU A 405 -10.84 -2.93 9.40
C LEU A 405 -10.18 -1.77 10.17
N MET A 406 -10.67 -0.54 10.00
CA MET A 406 -10.17 0.61 10.73
C MET A 406 -10.60 0.61 12.21
N LEU A 407 -11.78 0.10 12.54
CA LEU A 407 -12.20 -0.11 13.93
C LEU A 407 -11.32 -1.16 14.63
N MET A 408 -10.97 -2.25 13.95
CA MET A 408 -10.00 -3.23 14.45
C MET A 408 -8.64 -2.57 14.71
N HIS A 409 -8.18 -1.69 13.80
CA HIS A 409 -6.95 -0.95 14.00
C HIS A 409 -7.01 0.04 15.18
N VAL A 410 -8.14 0.73 15.38
CA VAL A 410 -8.41 1.58 16.56
C VAL A 410 -8.26 0.79 17.85
N VAL A 411 -8.86 -0.39 17.92
CA VAL A 411 -8.79 -1.27 19.09
C VAL A 411 -7.37 -1.77 19.33
N LYS A 412 -6.70 -2.24 18.27
CA LYS A 412 -5.32 -2.75 18.37
C LYS A 412 -4.31 -1.67 18.81
N SER A 413 -4.56 -0.42 18.42
CA SER A 413 -3.68 0.72 18.69
C SER A 413 -4.10 1.53 19.93
N ASP A 414 -5.07 1.04 20.70
CA ASP A 414 -5.63 1.67 21.89
C ASP A 414 -6.04 3.14 21.67
N LEU A 415 -6.77 3.39 20.58
CA LEU A 415 -7.31 4.71 20.25
C LEU A 415 -8.73 4.85 20.79
N ASP A 416 -9.16 6.07 21.09
CA ASP A 416 -10.47 6.38 21.68
C ASP A 416 -11.63 6.27 20.69
N GLY A 417 -11.33 6.38 19.40
CA GLY A 417 -12.36 6.51 18.39
C GLY A 417 -11.84 6.59 16.97
N ILE A 418 -12.78 6.76 16.06
CA ILE A 418 -12.54 7.02 14.64
C ILE A 418 -13.20 8.34 14.24
N ALA A 419 -12.50 9.17 13.49
CA ALA A 419 -13.01 10.44 12.95
C ALA A 419 -12.67 10.53 11.46
N TRP A 420 -13.32 11.40 10.70
CA TRP A 420 -13.05 11.52 9.26
C TRP A 420 -13.25 12.94 8.71
N ALA A 421 -12.62 13.20 7.57
CA ALA A 421 -12.89 14.37 6.75
C ALA A 421 -14.30 14.29 6.13
N ASP A 422 -15.09 15.36 6.21
CA ASP A 422 -16.43 15.40 5.64
C ASP A 422 -16.43 15.81 4.16
N GLY A 423 -17.59 15.72 3.50
CA GLY A 423 -17.73 15.98 2.06
C GLY A 423 -17.25 17.38 1.64
N ALA A 424 -17.38 18.38 2.52
CA ALA A 424 -16.91 19.74 2.25
C ALA A 424 -15.38 19.82 2.17
N VAL A 425 -14.66 19.08 3.02
CA VAL A 425 -13.21 18.94 2.93
C VAL A 425 -12.80 18.32 1.61
N HIS A 426 -13.48 17.26 1.17
CA HIS A 426 -13.18 16.60 -0.09
C HIS A 426 -13.46 17.50 -1.31
N ALA A 427 -14.55 18.28 -1.29
CA ALA A 427 -14.87 19.23 -2.35
C ALA A 427 -13.77 20.31 -2.50
N LEU A 428 -13.23 20.81 -1.39
CA LEU A 428 -12.11 21.75 -1.38
C LEU A 428 -10.80 21.10 -1.84
N ARG A 429 -10.53 19.86 -1.40
CA ARG A 429 -9.32 19.11 -1.76
C ARG A 429 -9.19 18.90 -3.26
N TYR A 430 -10.30 18.58 -3.93
CA TYR A 430 -10.32 18.31 -5.37
C TYR A 430 -10.76 19.50 -6.22
N ASP A 431 -11.10 20.61 -5.58
CA ASP A 431 -11.58 21.84 -6.21
C ASP A 431 -12.75 21.64 -7.18
N ARG A 432 -13.64 20.70 -6.82
CA ARG A 432 -14.81 20.32 -7.62
C ARG A 432 -15.92 19.75 -6.75
N GLU A 433 -17.16 20.01 -7.12
CA GLU A 433 -18.30 19.34 -6.50
C GLU A 433 -18.31 17.86 -6.89
N MET A 434 -18.40 17.00 -5.87
CA MET A 434 -18.46 15.55 -6.04
C MET A 434 -19.65 14.98 -5.27
N GLY A 435 -20.86 15.13 -5.82
CA GLY A 435 -22.09 14.66 -5.18
C GLY A 435 -22.04 13.21 -4.65
N PRO A 436 -21.55 12.21 -5.42
CA PRO A 436 -21.39 10.85 -4.92
C PRO A 436 -20.42 10.74 -3.73
N LEU A 437 -19.32 11.48 -3.76
CA LEU A 437 -18.32 11.49 -2.69
C LEU A 437 -18.90 12.13 -1.42
N MET A 438 -19.59 13.26 -1.55
CA MET A 438 -20.25 13.90 -0.41
C MET A 438 -21.29 12.97 0.24
N ARG A 439 -22.10 12.27 -0.55
CA ARG A 439 -23.04 11.26 0.00
C ARG A 439 -22.33 10.16 0.78
N LEU A 440 -21.19 9.67 0.30
CA LEU A 440 -20.42 8.67 1.01
C LEU A 440 -20.00 9.18 2.41
N TYR A 441 -19.35 10.35 2.49
CA TYR A 441 -18.80 10.86 3.76
C TYR A 441 -19.84 11.47 4.70
N ASP A 442 -20.87 12.11 4.15
CA ASP A 442 -21.86 12.86 4.95
C ASP A 442 -23.11 12.03 5.29
N GLN A 443 -23.34 10.91 4.59
CA GLN A 443 -24.53 10.07 4.79
C GLN A 443 -24.17 8.60 5.05
N GLU A 444 -23.46 7.95 4.13
CA GLU A 444 -23.25 6.49 4.19
C GLU A 444 -22.31 6.08 5.34
N ILE A 445 -21.14 6.72 5.48
CA ILE A 445 -20.18 6.44 6.56
C ILE A 445 -20.83 6.65 7.95
N PRO A 446 -21.49 7.79 8.25
CA PRO A 446 -22.18 7.96 9.52
C PRO A 446 -23.24 6.89 9.79
N GLN A 447 -24.02 6.49 8.77
CA GLN A 447 -25.05 5.46 8.90
C GLN A 447 -24.46 4.07 9.15
N ILE A 448 -23.34 3.73 8.48
CA ILE A 448 -22.63 2.47 8.71
C ILE A 448 -22.10 2.42 10.14
N LEU A 449 -21.37 3.45 10.56
CA LEU A 449 -20.78 3.52 11.90
C LEU A 449 -21.84 3.53 13.00
N THR A 450 -22.94 4.25 12.82
CA THR A 450 -24.07 4.23 13.78
C THR A 450 -24.69 2.84 13.86
N ARG A 451 -24.83 2.12 12.75
CA ARG A 451 -25.36 0.74 12.76
C ARG A 451 -24.42 -0.23 13.46
N LEU A 452 -23.10 -0.13 13.21
CA LEU A 452 -22.07 -0.94 13.88
C LEU A 452 -22.02 -0.65 15.39
N ALA A 453 -22.19 0.60 15.79
CA ALA A 453 -22.09 1.02 17.19
C ALA A 453 -23.40 0.87 17.99
N LYS A 454 -24.54 0.63 17.31
CA LYS A 454 -25.89 0.56 17.90
C LYS A 454 -25.99 -0.38 19.13
N PRO A 455 -25.38 -1.57 19.17
CA PRO A 455 -25.50 -2.47 20.33
C PRO A 455 -24.95 -1.90 21.64
N TRP A 456 -24.04 -0.93 21.54
CA TRP A 456 -23.44 -0.21 22.68
C TRP A 456 -24.04 1.19 22.87
N GLN A 457 -25.15 1.51 22.20
CA GLN A 457 -25.82 2.81 22.26
C GLN A 457 -24.91 4.00 21.90
N ALA A 458 -23.82 3.74 21.19
CA ALA A 458 -22.92 4.77 20.68
C ALA A 458 -23.42 5.28 19.33
N SER A 459 -23.20 6.57 19.07
CA SER A 459 -23.61 7.26 17.86
C SER A 459 -22.51 8.18 17.36
N VAL A 460 -22.64 8.59 16.10
CA VAL A 460 -21.75 9.58 15.50
C VAL A 460 -22.10 10.96 16.03
N GLU A 461 -21.09 11.66 16.51
CA GLU A 461 -21.17 13.03 17.01
C GLU A 461 -20.17 13.91 16.26
N ARG A 462 -20.03 15.18 16.66
CA ARG A 462 -19.00 16.08 16.12
C ARG A 462 -17.99 16.45 17.20
N ALA A 463 -16.72 16.51 16.81
CA ALA A 463 -15.64 17.02 17.63
C ALA A 463 -14.84 18.08 16.88
N TYR A 464 -14.14 18.92 17.63
CA TYR A 464 -13.32 19.99 17.08
C TYR A 464 -11.87 19.50 16.94
N PHE A 465 -11.27 19.80 15.79
CA PHE A 465 -9.89 19.46 15.46
C PHE A 465 -9.16 20.70 14.96
N GLU A 466 -8.02 21.00 15.58
CA GLU A 466 -7.12 22.05 15.11
C GLU A 466 -6.52 21.67 13.75
N THR A 467 -6.68 22.54 12.76
CA THR A 467 -6.18 22.36 11.41
C THR A 467 -5.90 23.72 10.76
N ARG A 468 -5.63 23.72 9.46
CA ARG A 468 -5.57 24.93 8.64
C ARG A 468 -6.66 24.89 7.58
N SER A 469 -7.08 26.08 7.14
CA SER A 469 -8.11 26.21 6.11
C SER A 469 -7.70 25.46 4.83
N PRO A 470 -8.45 24.43 4.39
CA PRO A 470 -8.02 23.52 3.33
C PRO A 470 -8.37 24.02 1.91
N TRP A 471 -8.42 25.34 1.71
CA TRP A 471 -8.79 25.93 0.42
C TRP A 471 -7.64 25.93 -0.60
N LEU A 472 -6.42 25.62 -0.17
CA LEU A 472 -5.23 25.45 -1.01
C LEU A 472 -4.74 24.00 -0.95
N HIS A 473 -4.30 23.46 -2.08
CA HIS A 473 -3.71 22.13 -2.20
C HIS A 473 -2.49 22.15 -3.13
N ALA A 474 -1.59 21.20 -2.93
CA ALA A 474 -0.43 21.01 -3.80
C ALA A 474 -0.80 20.10 -4.96
N ALA A 475 -0.39 20.46 -6.18
CA ALA A 475 -0.59 19.69 -7.39
C ALA A 475 0.75 19.46 -8.09
N ARG A 476 0.98 18.22 -8.52
CA ARG A 476 2.18 17.82 -9.25
C ARG A 476 2.00 18.09 -10.75
N CYS A 477 2.99 18.74 -11.37
CA CYS A 477 3.09 18.95 -12.82
C CYS A 477 4.47 18.48 -13.26
N ASP A 478 4.53 17.32 -13.92
CA ASP A 478 5.78 16.65 -14.30
C ASP A 478 6.71 16.43 -13.08
N GLU A 479 7.89 17.06 -13.09
CA GLU A 479 8.89 17.02 -12.01
C GLU A 479 8.74 18.19 -11.02
N CYS A 480 7.84 19.14 -11.29
CA CYS A 480 7.61 20.33 -10.46
C CYS A 480 6.28 20.26 -9.71
N TRP A 481 6.14 21.14 -8.72
CA TRP A 481 4.93 21.34 -7.93
C TRP A 481 4.40 22.76 -8.11
N LYS A 482 3.08 22.89 -8.02
CA LYS A 482 2.34 24.14 -7.93
C LYS A 482 1.33 24.06 -6.78
N VAL A 483 0.89 25.22 -6.32
CA VAL A 483 -0.19 25.37 -5.33
C VAL A 483 -1.40 25.96 -6.01
N GLU A 484 -2.55 25.33 -5.82
CA GLU A 484 -3.82 25.71 -6.44
C GLU A 484 -4.95 25.75 -5.40
N GLY A 485 -6.07 26.38 -5.76
CA GLY A 485 -7.29 26.32 -4.97
C GLY A 485 -8.27 27.47 -5.21
N GLY A 486 -9.29 27.51 -4.37
CA GLY A 486 -10.34 28.54 -4.41
C GLY A 486 -11.24 28.47 -5.64
N ALA A 487 -11.61 27.27 -6.09
CA ALA A 487 -12.38 27.01 -7.32
C ALA A 487 -11.67 27.55 -8.56
N GLY A 488 -10.38 27.24 -8.70
CA GLY A 488 -9.52 27.66 -9.79
C GLY A 488 -9.07 29.12 -9.74
N LYS A 489 -9.44 29.88 -8.70
CA LYS A 489 -9.12 31.31 -8.59
C LYS A 489 -7.67 31.57 -8.17
N PHE A 490 -7.01 30.60 -7.57
CA PHE A 490 -5.61 30.68 -7.18
C PHE A 490 -4.83 29.54 -7.84
N SER A 491 -3.75 29.88 -8.55
CA SER A 491 -2.79 28.92 -9.07
C SER A 491 -1.43 29.58 -9.22
N THR A 492 -0.39 28.89 -8.78
CA THR A 492 1.01 29.31 -8.98
C THR A 492 1.62 28.64 -10.21
N ARG A 493 2.71 29.22 -10.75
CA ARG A 493 3.51 28.52 -11.76
C ARG A 493 4.14 27.24 -11.19
N PRO A 494 4.27 26.15 -11.99
CA PRO A 494 4.88 24.89 -11.56
C PRO A 494 6.40 25.04 -11.50
N ARG A 495 6.92 25.45 -10.34
CA ARG A 495 8.35 25.70 -10.13
C ARG A 495 8.87 25.24 -8.77
N TYR A 496 7.98 24.80 -7.89
CA TYR A 496 8.32 24.43 -6.53
C TYR A 496 8.71 22.96 -6.47
N ASP A 497 9.49 22.59 -5.47
CA ASP A 497 9.48 21.20 -5.01
C ASP A 497 8.27 20.92 -4.08
N LYS A 498 8.13 19.66 -3.64
CA LYS A 498 7.02 19.24 -2.75
C LYS A 498 7.05 20.00 -1.43
N SER A 499 8.22 20.19 -0.83
CA SER A 499 8.41 20.82 0.48
C SER A 499 8.12 22.31 0.42
N GLU A 500 8.60 22.99 -0.63
CA GLU A 500 8.32 24.41 -0.89
C GLU A 500 6.84 24.67 -1.14
N ALA A 501 6.15 23.80 -1.90
CA ALA A 501 4.72 23.91 -2.13
C ALA A 501 3.92 23.78 -0.82
N LEU A 502 4.28 22.81 0.03
CA LEU A 502 3.65 22.62 1.34
C LEU A 502 3.92 23.80 2.29
N ALA A 503 5.16 24.32 2.32
CA ALA A 503 5.50 25.50 3.10
C ALA A 503 4.73 26.74 2.62
N LEU A 504 4.50 26.87 1.32
CA LEU A 504 3.68 27.95 0.75
C LEU A 504 2.22 27.85 1.22
N ILE A 505 1.63 26.65 1.19
CA ILE A 505 0.28 26.40 1.71
C ILE A 505 0.21 26.75 3.20
N GLN A 506 1.18 26.30 4.00
CA GLN A 506 1.25 26.61 5.42
C GLN A 506 1.35 28.13 5.69
N ARG A 507 2.08 28.88 4.86
CA ARG A 507 2.19 30.33 5.02
C ARG A 507 0.89 31.08 4.69
N HIS A 508 0.13 30.62 3.71
CA HIS A 508 -1.04 31.35 3.17
C HIS A 508 -2.39 30.85 3.68
N THR A 509 -2.43 29.74 4.39
CA THR A 509 -3.64 29.27 5.08
C THR A 509 -3.68 29.79 6.51
N LYS A 510 -4.89 30.00 7.07
CA LYS A 510 -5.05 30.37 8.48
C LYS A 510 -5.28 29.11 9.32
N ALA A 511 -4.72 29.07 10.53
CA ALA A 511 -5.08 28.07 11.53
C ALA A 511 -6.54 28.29 11.94
N LEU A 512 -7.28 27.19 12.12
CA LEU A 512 -8.67 27.19 12.55
C LEU A 512 -9.02 25.88 13.25
N SER A 513 -10.14 25.89 13.97
CA SER A 513 -10.75 24.69 14.51
C SER A 513 -11.89 24.24 13.60
N MET A 514 -11.88 22.97 13.20
CA MET A 514 -12.91 22.38 12.35
C MET A 514 -13.74 21.37 13.14
N SER A 515 -15.06 21.57 13.13
CA SER A 515 -16.03 20.58 13.63
C SER A 515 -16.14 19.46 12.60
N LEU A 516 -15.74 18.24 12.95
CA LEU A 516 -15.74 17.06 12.09
C LEU A 516 -16.41 15.87 12.77
N PRO A 517 -16.98 14.94 12.00
CA PRO A 517 -17.65 13.77 12.55
C PRO A 517 -16.67 12.81 13.23
N ILE A 518 -17.14 12.20 14.32
CA ILE A 518 -16.38 11.28 15.18
C ILE A 518 -17.32 10.21 15.74
N LEU A 519 -16.82 8.99 15.89
CA LEU A 519 -17.41 7.93 16.69
C LEU A 519 -16.40 7.52 17.77
N ARG A 520 -16.79 7.70 19.04
CA ARG A 520 -16.01 7.22 20.19
C ARG A 520 -16.40 5.78 20.53
N LEU A 521 -15.40 4.95 20.83
CA LEU A 521 -15.61 3.54 21.17
C LEU A 521 -15.63 3.36 22.68
N SER A 522 -16.72 2.82 23.21
CA SER A 522 -16.80 2.41 24.62
C SER A 522 -15.86 1.25 24.92
N ALA A 523 -15.46 1.08 26.17
CA ALA A 523 -14.60 -0.04 26.59
C ALA A 523 -15.21 -1.42 26.25
N GLU A 524 -16.53 -1.55 26.35
CA GLU A 524 -17.26 -2.77 25.97
C GLU A 524 -17.18 -3.05 24.46
N MET A 525 -17.33 -2.01 23.63
CA MET A 525 -17.21 -2.14 22.18
C MET A 525 -15.79 -2.54 21.78
N LYS A 526 -14.77 -1.89 22.37
CA LYS A 526 -13.36 -2.23 22.12
C LYS A 526 -13.08 -3.69 22.51
N ARG A 527 -13.56 -4.13 23.68
CA ARG A 527 -13.39 -5.51 24.17
C ARG A 527 -14.04 -6.53 23.22
N HIS A 528 -15.29 -6.28 22.81
CA HIS A 528 -15.99 -7.19 21.91
C HIS A 528 -15.26 -7.34 20.56
N ILE A 529 -14.83 -6.23 19.95
CA ILE A 529 -14.08 -6.28 18.69
C ILE A 529 -12.77 -7.06 18.86
N ALA A 530 -12.06 -6.89 19.98
CA ALA A 530 -10.81 -7.61 20.23
C ALA A 530 -11.00 -9.12 20.40
N GLU A 531 -12.11 -9.54 21.02
CA GLU A 531 -12.38 -10.95 21.35
C GLU A 531 -13.11 -11.72 20.24
N HIS A 532 -14.05 -11.06 19.55
CA HIS A 532 -14.99 -11.70 18.63
C HIS A 532 -14.87 -11.20 17.18
N GLY A 533 -14.14 -10.10 16.96
CA GLY A 533 -14.05 -9.48 15.65
C GLY A 533 -15.33 -8.81 15.19
N LEU A 534 -15.55 -8.76 13.86
CA LEU A 534 -16.72 -8.13 13.23
C LEU A 534 -17.23 -8.98 12.06
N PRO A 535 -18.51 -8.90 11.69
CA PRO A 535 -19.02 -9.70 10.57
C PRO A 535 -18.40 -9.24 9.25
N LEU A 536 -18.10 -10.17 8.35
CA LEU A 536 -17.54 -9.91 7.02
C LEU A 536 -18.49 -9.04 6.19
N PHE A 537 -19.79 -9.37 6.20
CA PHE A 537 -20.86 -8.61 5.54
C PHE A 537 -21.88 -8.08 6.54
N GLY A 538 -22.45 -6.91 6.26
CA GLY A 538 -23.48 -6.30 7.12
C GLY A 538 -22.93 -5.71 8.42
N GLU A 539 -23.78 -5.01 9.16
CA GLU A 539 -23.37 -4.20 10.32
C GLU A 539 -24.01 -4.64 11.64
N GLN A 540 -24.71 -5.78 11.64
CA GLN A 540 -25.33 -6.32 12.86
C GLN A 540 -24.33 -7.20 13.60
N THR A 541 -23.89 -6.80 14.78
CA THR A 541 -23.15 -7.70 15.68
C THR A 541 -24.15 -8.41 16.59
N ASN A 542 -23.93 -9.71 16.82
CA ASN A 542 -24.69 -10.44 17.83
C ASN A 542 -24.23 -9.90 19.19
N LYS A 543 -25.11 -9.19 19.88
CA LYS A 543 -24.79 -8.65 21.22
C LYS A 543 -24.36 -9.83 22.11
N PRO A 544 -23.21 -9.77 22.81
CA PRO A 544 -22.94 -10.75 23.85
C PRO A 544 -24.06 -10.64 24.88
N THR A 545 -24.68 -11.76 25.22
CA THR A 545 -25.54 -11.85 26.39
C THR A 545 -24.72 -11.32 27.57
N PRO A 546 -25.23 -10.37 28.38
CA PRO A 546 -24.49 -9.96 29.56
C PRO A 546 -24.19 -11.22 30.37
N LEU A 547 -22.91 -11.45 30.69
CA LEU A 547 -22.50 -12.44 31.66
C LEU A 547 -23.38 -12.19 32.90
N THR A 548 -24.26 -13.13 33.18
CA THR A 548 -25.00 -13.15 34.42
C THR A 548 -23.97 -13.53 35.47
N ASP A 549 -23.62 -12.56 36.31
CA ASP A 549 -22.76 -12.76 37.49
C ASP A 549 -23.29 -13.89 38.38
#